data_AF-A0A812BPD7-F1
#
_entry.id   AF-A0A812BPD7-F1
#
_cell.length_a   1.000
_cell.length_b   1.000
_cell.length_c   1.000
_cell.angle_alpha   90.00
_cell.angle_beta   90.00
_cell.angle_gamma   90.00
#
_symmetry.space_group_name_H-M   'P 1'
#
loop_
_entity.id
_entity.type
_entity.pdbx_description
1 polymer ?
#
loop_
_entity_poly.entity_id
_entity_poly.type
_entity_poly.pdbx_seq_one_letter_code
_entity_poly.pdbx_strand_id
1 'polypeptide(L)'
;MIESKQMNEVLKGLWKDGSQPGDHIYVEHIADVEGLIGYLQRKLPALMKKAKVRLVVVDSIAALFRCEYSAHESVARAKQLSIIARELHQLYTKHNIPVICVNQVTASMKKKTENVPALGLSWANHVTTRILLSRTNQIAPPETLSVPTKQSSTSHMLRYLEVKFAPHLPMMTLPYCINKSGVQGLSCQL
;
A
#
# COMPACT_ATOMS: atom_id res chain seq x y z
N MET A 1 19.37 9.98 -1.67
CA MET A 1 18.04 10.10 -2.30
C MET A 1 17.98 9.09 -3.43
N ILE A 2 17.18 8.03 -3.29
CA ILE A 2 16.90 7.11 -4.38
C ILE A 2 15.65 7.66 -5.07
N GLU A 3 15.83 8.65 -5.93
CA GLU A 3 14.76 9.02 -6.86
C GLU A 3 14.61 7.87 -7.85
N SER A 4 13.52 7.11 -7.73
CA SER A 4 13.23 6.06 -8.71
C SER A 4 12.81 6.72 -10.02
N LYS A 5 13.40 6.30 -11.16
CA LYS A 5 13.02 6.77 -12.50
C LYS A 5 11.51 6.73 -12.73
N GLN A 6 10.83 5.73 -12.15
CA GLN A 6 9.38 5.58 -12.22
C GLN A 6 8.61 6.71 -11.51
N MET A 7 9.08 7.15 -10.33
CA MET A 7 8.46 8.24 -9.59
C MET A 7 8.52 9.56 -10.38
N ASN A 8 9.68 9.86 -10.95
CA ASN A 8 9.86 11.08 -11.75
C ASN A 8 8.98 11.05 -13.02
N GLU A 9 8.83 9.90 -13.66
CA GLU A 9 7.93 9.74 -14.82
C GLU A 9 6.45 9.93 -14.45
N VAL A 10 5.99 9.35 -13.33
CA VAL A 10 4.58 9.48 -12.89
C VAL A 10 4.27 10.89 -12.43
N LEU A 11 5.19 11.54 -11.72
CA LEU A 11 4.97 12.87 -11.13
C LEU A 11 5.19 14.01 -12.14
N LYS A 12 5.75 13.70 -13.32
CA LYS A 12 5.92 14.66 -14.42
C LYS A 12 4.57 15.24 -14.83
N GLY A 13 4.40 16.55 -14.64
CA GLY A 13 3.15 17.28 -14.96
C GLY A 13 2.08 17.26 -13.86
N LEU A 14 2.21 16.40 -12.83
CA LEU A 14 1.39 16.46 -11.62
C LEU A 14 2.01 17.39 -10.57
N TRP A 15 3.34 17.42 -10.48
CA TRP A 15 4.07 18.30 -9.58
C TRP A 15 4.24 19.68 -10.19
N LYS A 16 3.60 20.71 -9.61
CA LYS A 16 3.53 22.07 -10.17
C LYS A 16 4.35 23.11 -9.41
N ASP A 17 5.03 22.72 -8.33
CA ASP A 17 5.62 23.64 -7.35
C ASP A 17 7.09 24.01 -7.63
N GLY A 18 7.61 23.70 -8.83
CA GLY A 18 9.01 24.01 -9.22
C GLY A 18 10.11 23.27 -8.46
N SER A 19 9.81 22.69 -7.29
CA SER A 19 10.66 21.78 -6.51
C SER A 19 10.72 20.38 -7.12
N GLN A 20 11.73 19.60 -6.76
CA GLN A 20 11.78 18.19 -7.17
C GLN A 20 10.84 17.38 -6.29
N PRO A 21 10.06 16.43 -6.86
CA PRO A 21 9.14 15.64 -6.05
C PRO A 21 9.84 14.85 -4.93
N GLY A 22 11.10 14.46 -5.14
CA GLY A 22 11.92 13.77 -4.15
C GLY A 22 12.19 14.56 -2.88
N ASP A 23 12.15 15.91 -2.94
CA ASP A 23 12.43 16.78 -1.78
C ASP A 23 11.41 16.61 -0.64
N HIS A 24 10.22 16.12 -0.98
CA HIS A 24 9.08 15.97 -0.07
C HIS A 24 8.76 14.50 0.26
N ILE A 25 9.64 13.58 -0.14
CA ILE A 25 9.48 12.14 0.06
C ILE A 25 10.62 11.62 0.92
N TYR A 26 10.30 11.26 2.15
CA TYR A 26 11.25 10.68 3.10
C TYR A 26 11.20 9.16 3.02
N VAL A 27 12.36 8.54 2.79
CA VAL A 27 12.50 7.07 2.69
C VAL A 27 13.46 6.60 3.78
N GLU A 28 13.01 5.66 4.61
CA GLU A 28 13.84 4.96 5.59
C GLU A 28 13.73 3.46 5.32
N HIS A 29 14.87 2.77 5.29
CA HIS A 29 14.93 1.32 5.24
C HIS A 29 14.97 0.75 6.66
N ILE A 30 14.03 -0.14 6.97
CA ILE A 30 13.88 -0.76 8.28
C ILE A 30 13.99 -2.28 8.09
N ALA A 31 14.91 -2.90 8.83
CA ALA A 31 15.25 -4.32 8.63
C ALA A 31 14.46 -5.27 9.53
N ASP A 32 13.99 -4.81 10.68
CA ASP A 32 13.38 -5.64 11.73
C ASP A 32 12.18 -4.95 12.41
N VAL A 33 11.47 -5.73 13.23
CA VAL A 33 10.28 -5.27 13.96
C VAL A 33 10.62 -4.20 15.00
N GLU A 34 11.72 -4.35 15.72
CA GLU A 34 12.15 -3.42 16.77
C GLU A 34 12.51 -2.04 16.19
N GLY A 35 13.19 -2.03 15.06
CA GLY A 35 13.53 -0.84 14.29
C GLY A 35 12.28 -0.10 13.81
N LEU A 36 11.24 -0.83 13.38
CA LEU A 36 9.97 -0.20 13.00
C LEU A 36 9.30 0.47 14.19
N ILE A 37 9.18 -0.24 15.31
CA ILE A 37 8.59 0.31 16.54
C ILE A 37 9.37 1.55 17.01
N GLY A 38 10.71 1.45 17.06
CA GLY A 38 11.58 2.56 17.44
C GLY A 38 11.48 3.75 16.49
N TYR A 39 11.31 3.49 15.18
CA TYR A 39 11.10 4.54 14.19
C TYR A 39 9.78 5.27 14.42
N LEU A 40 8.67 4.53 14.56
CA LEU A 40 7.34 5.10 14.80
C LEU A 40 7.27 5.91 16.09
N GLN A 41 7.96 5.48 17.14
CA GLN A 41 7.90 6.13 18.45
C GLN A 41 8.83 7.35 18.58
N ARG A 42 9.96 7.40 17.85
CA ARG A 42 10.99 8.44 18.04
C ARG A 42 11.30 9.21 16.77
N LYS A 43 11.71 8.52 15.71
CA LYS A 43 12.21 9.17 14.48
C LYS A 43 11.10 9.87 13.71
N LEU A 44 9.97 9.20 13.51
CA LEU A 44 8.83 9.77 12.77
C LEU A 44 8.26 11.01 13.48
N PRO A 45 7.99 11.02 14.80
CA PRO A 45 7.58 12.23 15.51
C PRO A 45 8.61 13.37 15.42
N ALA A 46 9.91 13.06 15.45
CA ALA A 46 10.96 14.07 15.26
C ALA A 46 10.96 14.65 13.84
N LEU A 47 10.73 13.82 12.81
CA LEU A 47 10.57 14.26 11.43
C LEU A 47 9.34 15.16 11.27
N MET A 48 8.21 14.78 11.89
CA MET A 48 6.96 15.54 11.84
C MET A 48 7.05 16.94 12.48
N LYS A 49 8.01 17.18 13.38
CA LYS A 49 8.29 18.52 13.91
C LYS A 49 8.99 19.42 12.90
N LYS A 50 9.70 18.85 11.93
CA LYS A 50 10.50 19.57 10.93
C LYS A 50 9.84 19.63 9.56
N ALA A 51 9.00 18.65 9.24
CA ALA A 51 8.38 18.49 7.94
C ALA A 51 6.88 18.18 8.06
N LYS A 52 6.10 18.67 7.10
CA LYS A 52 4.65 18.44 7.03
C LYS A 52 4.36 17.08 6.37
N VAL A 53 4.34 16.03 7.19
CA VAL A 53 3.97 14.67 6.74
C VAL A 53 2.45 14.58 6.57
N ARG A 54 1.99 14.13 5.40
CA ARG A 54 0.56 13.97 5.06
C ARG A 54 0.14 12.54 4.72
N LEU A 55 1.10 11.62 4.61
CA LEU A 55 0.88 10.21 4.30
C LEU A 55 2.07 9.42 4.82
N VAL A 56 1.80 8.26 5.39
CA VAL A 56 2.83 7.26 5.72
C VAL A 56 2.54 5.97 4.95
N VAL A 57 3.55 5.45 4.25
CA VAL A 57 3.47 4.18 3.53
C VAL A 57 4.48 3.21 4.14
N VAL A 58 4.00 2.04 4.56
CA VAL A 58 4.82 0.94 5.07
C VAL A 58 4.82 -0.17 4.02
N ASP A 59 5.89 -0.22 3.21
CA ASP A 59 6.07 -1.21 2.15
C ASP A 59 7.27 -2.13 2.45
N SER A 60 7.08 -3.39 2.87
CA SER A 60 5.81 -4.04 3.24
C SER A 60 5.88 -4.51 4.69
N ILE A 61 4.80 -4.33 5.45
CA ILE A 61 4.75 -4.76 6.85
C ILE A 61 4.96 -6.27 6.99
N ALA A 62 4.51 -7.04 5.99
CA ALA A 62 4.63 -8.50 5.99
C ALA A 62 6.08 -9.00 5.90
N ALA A 63 7.00 -8.21 5.33
CA ALA A 63 8.39 -8.60 5.17
C ALA A 63 9.09 -8.83 6.51
N LEU A 64 8.79 -8.00 7.52
CA LEU A 64 9.39 -8.09 8.85
C LEU A 64 9.01 -9.39 9.58
N PHE A 65 7.83 -9.95 9.28
CA PHE A 65 7.29 -11.11 9.98
C PHE A 65 7.50 -12.44 9.24
N ARG A 66 8.22 -12.45 8.11
CA ARG A 66 8.39 -13.65 7.26
C ARG A 66 9.43 -14.64 7.79
N CYS A 67 10.49 -14.14 8.41
CA CYS A 67 11.63 -14.97 8.83
C CYS A 67 11.77 -15.10 10.35
N GLU A 68 11.04 -14.29 11.12
CA GLU A 68 11.31 -14.09 12.55
C GLU A 68 10.50 -14.99 13.50
N TYR A 69 9.50 -15.75 13.01
CA TYR A 69 8.59 -16.47 13.91
C TYR A 69 8.29 -17.90 13.48
N SER A 70 8.58 -18.84 14.38
CA SER A 70 8.06 -20.19 14.36
C SER A 70 6.60 -20.25 14.84
N ALA A 71 5.91 -21.37 14.62
CA ALA A 71 4.52 -21.56 15.09
C ALA A 71 4.37 -21.35 16.62
N HIS A 72 5.44 -21.61 17.38
CA HIS A 72 5.49 -21.46 18.84
C HIS A 72 5.52 -19.98 19.29
N GLU A 73 5.88 -19.04 18.41
CA GLU A 73 6.03 -17.62 18.74
C GLU A 73 4.83 -16.78 18.27
N SER A 74 3.71 -17.43 17.95
CA SER A 74 2.48 -16.78 17.45
C SER A 74 1.94 -15.70 18.40
N VAL A 75 2.07 -15.90 19.72
CA VAL A 75 1.66 -14.93 20.74
C VAL A 75 2.56 -13.69 20.72
N ALA A 76 3.88 -13.87 20.67
CA ALA A 76 4.84 -12.76 20.60
C ALA A 76 4.63 -11.94 19.32
N ARG A 77 4.47 -12.64 18.19
CA ARG A 77 4.12 -12.04 16.90
C ARG A 77 2.83 -11.22 16.97
N ALA A 78 1.76 -11.77 17.55
CA ALA A 78 0.50 -11.06 17.69
C ALA A 78 0.63 -9.80 18.57
N LYS A 79 1.41 -9.90 19.66
CA LYS A 79 1.71 -8.76 20.54
C LYS A 79 2.46 -7.65 19.78
N GLN A 80 3.47 -7.99 19.01
CA GLN A 80 4.24 -7.01 18.22
C GLN A 80 3.39 -6.36 17.11
N LEU A 81 2.57 -7.15 16.40
CA LEU A 81 1.60 -6.61 15.44
C LEU A 81 0.62 -5.64 16.10
N SER A 82 0.14 -5.93 17.30
CA SER A 82 -0.76 -5.06 18.06
C SER A 82 -0.06 -3.77 18.50
N ILE A 83 1.21 -3.83 18.92
CA ILE A 83 2.00 -2.63 19.24
C ILE A 83 2.16 -1.75 18.00
N ILE A 84 2.58 -2.31 16.86
CA ILE A 84 2.73 -1.57 15.61
C ILE A 84 1.39 -0.96 15.19
N ALA A 85 0.32 -1.74 15.20
CA ALA A 85 -1.02 -1.25 14.88
C ALA A 85 -1.41 -0.04 15.76
N ARG A 86 -1.19 -0.12 17.08
CA ARG A 86 -1.47 0.97 18.00
C ARG A 86 -0.70 2.24 17.63
N GLU A 87 0.60 2.13 17.36
CA GLU A 87 1.42 3.28 16.98
C GLU A 87 0.94 3.90 15.66
N LEU A 88 0.57 3.09 14.66
CA LEU A 88 0.04 3.57 13.38
C LEU A 88 -1.34 4.25 13.55
N HIS A 89 -2.22 3.69 14.37
CA HIS A 89 -3.50 4.31 14.72
C HIS A 89 -3.32 5.64 15.44
N GLN A 90 -2.31 5.76 16.31
CA GLN A 90 -2.00 7.01 16.98
C GLN A 90 -1.59 8.12 15.99
N LEU A 91 -0.91 7.78 14.89
CA LEU A 91 -0.61 8.75 13.83
C LEU A 91 -1.89 9.35 13.22
N TYR A 92 -2.87 8.49 12.91
CA TYR A 92 -4.15 8.95 12.38
C TYR A 92 -4.92 9.76 13.42
N THR A 93 -5.14 9.23 14.62
CA THR A 93 -5.98 9.87 15.64
C THR A 93 -5.40 11.19 16.15
N LYS A 94 -4.08 11.30 16.28
CA LYS A 94 -3.42 12.49 16.84
C LYS A 94 -3.05 13.54 15.80
N HIS A 95 -2.69 13.09 14.59
CA HIS A 95 -2.12 13.98 13.57
C HIS A 95 -2.94 14.02 12.28
N ASN A 96 -4.02 13.25 12.18
CA ASN A 96 -4.84 13.11 10.98
C ASN A 96 -4.02 12.69 9.75
N ILE A 97 -3.05 11.79 9.97
CA ILE A 97 -2.18 11.27 8.91
C ILE A 97 -2.70 9.89 8.49
N PRO A 98 -3.14 9.72 7.23
CA PRO A 98 -3.47 8.41 6.70
C PRO A 98 -2.23 7.52 6.61
N VAL A 99 -2.42 6.23 6.86
CA VAL A 99 -1.38 5.21 6.82
C VAL A 99 -1.79 4.11 5.84
N ILE A 100 -0.89 3.77 4.92
CA ILE A 100 -1.04 2.63 4.00
C ILE A 100 -0.01 1.57 4.36
N CYS A 101 -0.47 0.36 4.67
CA CYS A 101 0.40 -0.79 4.91
C CYS A 101 0.28 -1.78 3.75
N VAL A 102 1.37 -2.04 3.06
CA VAL A 102 1.43 -3.08 2.03
C VAL A 102 1.60 -4.43 2.71
N ASN A 103 0.69 -5.35 2.43
CA ASN A 103 0.72 -6.72 2.92
C ASN A 103 0.89 -7.67 1.74
N GLN A 104 1.56 -8.80 2.00
CA GLN A 104 1.73 -9.85 1.02
C GLN A 104 0.66 -10.92 1.19
N VAL A 105 0.49 -11.74 0.16
CA VAL A 105 -0.39 -12.90 0.19
C VAL A 105 0.41 -14.19 0.23
N THR A 106 -0.17 -15.22 0.84
CA THR A 106 0.36 -16.58 0.91
C THR A 106 -0.70 -17.57 0.43
N ALA A 107 -0.26 -18.74 -0.06
CA ALA A 107 -1.17 -19.79 -0.48
C ALA A 107 -1.89 -20.40 0.74
N SER A 108 -3.21 -20.61 0.63
CA SER A 108 -3.97 -21.35 1.63
C SER A 108 -3.76 -22.85 1.46
N MET A 109 -3.36 -23.53 2.54
CA MET A 109 -3.26 -25.00 2.53
C MET A 109 -4.63 -25.68 2.54
N LYS A 110 -5.68 -24.99 3.02
CA LYS A 110 -7.05 -25.51 3.10
C LYS A 110 -7.80 -25.43 1.76
N LYS A 111 -7.50 -24.42 0.97
CA LYS A 111 -8.14 -24.18 -0.34
C LYS A 111 -7.04 -23.84 -1.35
N LYS A 112 -6.71 -24.81 -2.20
CA LYS A 112 -5.58 -24.73 -3.15
C LYS A 112 -5.59 -23.51 -4.09
N THR A 113 -6.73 -22.84 -4.24
CA THR A 113 -6.92 -21.69 -5.14
C THR A 113 -7.08 -20.35 -4.41
N GLU A 114 -7.06 -20.32 -3.07
CA GLU A 114 -7.28 -19.10 -2.30
C GLU A 114 -5.97 -18.53 -1.76
N ASN A 115 -5.67 -17.30 -2.15
CA ASN A 115 -4.59 -16.51 -1.55
C ASN A 115 -5.11 -15.80 -0.31
N VAL A 116 -4.40 -15.93 0.81
CA VAL A 116 -4.76 -15.29 2.09
C VAL A 116 -3.70 -14.25 2.49
N PRO A 117 -4.07 -13.17 3.21
CA PRO A 117 -3.09 -12.20 3.70
C PRO A 117 -2.09 -12.83 4.68
N ALA A 118 -0.80 -12.52 4.54
CA ALA A 118 0.30 -13.19 5.25
C ALA A 118 0.29 -12.99 6.78
N LEU A 119 -0.30 -11.89 7.25
CA LEU A 119 -0.30 -11.54 8.67
C LEU A 119 -1.44 -12.16 9.49
N GLY A 120 -2.43 -12.79 8.83
CA GLY A 120 -3.52 -13.49 9.51
C GLY A 120 -4.44 -12.59 10.33
N LEU A 121 -5.22 -13.21 11.22
CA LEU A 121 -6.29 -12.54 11.98
C LEU A 121 -5.77 -11.51 12.99
N SER A 122 -4.59 -11.75 13.56
CA SER A 122 -3.92 -10.83 14.50
C SER A 122 -3.68 -9.45 13.89
N TRP A 123 -3.50 -9.36 12.57
CA TRP A 123 -3.41 -8.08 11.86
C TRP A 123 -4.76 -7.63 11.30
N ALA A 124 -5.57 -8.56 10.78
CA ALA A 124 -6.84 -8.24 10.15
C ALA A 124 -7.83 -7.53 11.09
N ASN A 125 -7.73 -7.74 12.41
CA ASN A 125 -8.57 -7.06 13.40
C ASN A 125 -8.16 -5.60 13.66
N HIS A 126 -6.96 -5.19 13.24
CA HIS A 126 -6.45 -3.84 13.44
C HIS A 126 -6.61 -2.94 12.22
N VAL A 127 -6.91 -3.49 11.04
CA VAL A 127 -7.04 -2.70 9.81
C VAL A 127 -8.44 -2.11 9.67
N THR A 128 -8.52 -0.84 9.27
CA THR A 128 -9.80 -0.14 9.05
C THR A 128 -10.34 -0.38 7.65
N THR A 129 -9.47 -0.66 6.68
CA THR A 129 -9.83 -0.89 5.28
C THR A 129 -8.87 -1.91 4.68
N ARG A 130 -9.40 -2.88 3.92
CA ARG A 130 -8.64 -3.89 3.18
C ARG A 130 -8.99 -3.80 1.71
N ILE A 131 -7.96 -3.55 0.92
CA ILE A 131 -8.03 -3.52 -0.53
C ILE A 131 -7.17 -4.66 -1.07
N LEU A 132 -7.75 -5.50 -1.92
CA LEU A 132 -7.03 -6.54 -2.65
C LEU A 132 -6.77 -6.04 -4.06
N LEU A 133 -5.52 -6.15 -4.51
CA LEU A 133 -5.12 -5.87 -5.88
C LEU A 133 -4.83 -7.19 -6.59
N SER A 134 -5.45 -7.41 -7.74
CA SER A 134 -5.23 -8.59 -8.57
C SER A 134 -4.83 -8.19 -9.99
N ARG A 135 -4.01 -9.05 -10.61
CA ARG A 135 -3.54 -8.92 -11.98
C ARG A 135 -4.16 -10.05 -12.78
N THR A 136 -4.70 -9.74 -13.96
CA THR A 136 -5.21 -10.75 -14.88
C THR A 136 -4.25 -10.95 -16.06
N ASN A 137 -4.53 -11.95 -16.89
CA ASN A 137 -3.86 -12.14 -18.18
C ASN A 137 -4.60 -11.45 -19.33
N GLN A 138 -5.65 -10.67 -19.01
CA GLN A 138 -6.44 -9.94 -20.01
C GLN A 138 -5.86 -8.55 -20.24
N ILE A 139 -6.15 -8.01 -21.42
CA ILE A 139 -5.74 -6.66 -21.83
C ILE A 139 -6.94 -5.74 -21.64
N ALA A 140 -6.72 -4.55 -21.11
CA ALA A 140 -7.74 -3.52 -20.95
C ALA A 140 -8.30 -3.12 -22.34
N PRO A 141 -9.63 -3.06 -22.52
CA PRO A 141 -10.22 -2.63 -23.77
C PRO A 141 -9.82 -1.18 -24.11
N PRO A 142 -9.51 -0.87 -25.38
CA PRO A 142 -9.09 0.48 -25.79
C PRO A 142 -10.10 1.59 -25.42
N GLU A 143 -11.39 1.25 -25.38
CA GLU A 143 -12.52 2.18 -25.22
C GLU A 143 -12.79 2.60 -23.75
N THR A 144 -12.16 1.94 -22.78
CA THR A 144 -12.43 2.15 -21.34
C THR A 144 -11.44 3.10 -20.65
N LEU A 145 -10.45 3.60 -21.39
CA LEU A 145 -9.48 4.58 -20.90
C LEU A 145 -10.11 5.98 -20.96
N SER A 146 -10.31 6.59 -19.80
CA SER A 146 -10.93 7.92 -19.66
C SER A 146 -10.12 9.07 -20.28
N VAL A 147 -8.92 8.79 -20.82
CA VAL A 147 -8.04 9.77 -21.45
C VAL A 147 -7.90 9.44 -22.94
N PRO A 148 -8.35 10.32 -23.86
CA PRO A 148 -8.18 10.13 -25.30
C PRO A 148 -6.70 10.31 -25.64
N THR A 149 -5.95 9.22 -25.57
CA THR A 149 -4.53 9.24 -25.90
C THR A 149 -4.43 9.05 -27.41
N LYS A 150 -4.15 10.13 -28.16
CA LYS A 150 -4.02 10.11 -29.62
C LYS A 150 -2.88 9.23 -30.17
N GLN A 151 -2.18 8.48 -29.31
CA GLN A 151 -1.07 7.62 -29.72
C GLN A 151 -0.96 6.40 -28.81
N SER A 152 -0.66 5.28 -29.46
CA SER A 152 -0.12 4.02 -28.96
C SER A 152 -1.11 2.87 -28.70
N SER A 153 -0.98 1.88 -29.57
CA SER A 153 -1.33 0.47 -29.44
C SER A 153 -0.59 -0.21 -28.28
N THR A 154 -0.56 0.38 -27.09
CA THR A 154 0.02 -0.26 -25.90
C THR A 154 -1.06 -1.05 -25.20
N SER A 155 -0.99 -2.37 -25.35
CA SER A 155 -1.79 -3.32 -24.58
C SER A 155 -1.45 -3.18 -23.08
N HIS A 156 -2.33 -2.51 -22.33
CA HIS A 156 -2.21 -2.43 -20.88
C HIS A 156 -2.94 -3.60 -20.24
N MET A 157 -2.29 -4.29 -19.32
CA MET A 157 -2.89 -5.43 -18.64
C MET A 157 -3.97 -4.99 -17.65
N LEU A 158 -5.10 -5.67 -17.71
CA LEU A 158 -6.24 -5.45 -16.84
C LEU A 158 -5.91 -5.93 -15.41
N ARG A 159 -6.28 -5.09 -14.45
CA ARG A 159 -6.12 -5.35 -13.02
C ARG A 159 -7.41 -4.98 -12.31
N TYR A 160 -7.64 -5.58 -11.15
CA TYR A 160 -8.79 -5.28 -10.33
C TYR A 160 -8.37 -4.84 -8.93
N LEU A 161 -9.07 -3.84 -8.42
CA LEU A 161 -9.03 -3.37 -7.05
C LEU A 161 -10.33 -3.79 -6.39
N GLU A 162 -10.26 -4.59 -5.34
CA GLU A 162 -11.42 -5.09 -4.61
C GLU A 162 -11.40 -4.58 -3.17
N VAL A 163 -12.47 -3.89 -2.74
CA VAL A 163 -12.67 -3.50 -1.34
C VAL A 163 -13.16 -4.73 -0.58
N LYS A 164 -12.25 -5.48 0.03
CA LYS A 164 -12.59 -6.69 0.81
C LYS A 164 -13.19 -6.37 2.16
N PHE A 165 -12.87 -5.20 2.72
CA PHE A 165 -13.41 -4.73 3.98
C PHE A 165 -13.26 -3.21 4.08
N ALA A 166 -14.34 -2.52 4.42
CA ALA A 166 -14.33 -1.14 4.88
C ALA A 166 -15.67 -0.91 5.59
N PRO A 167 -15.69 -0.29 6.79
CA PRO A 167 -16.96 -0.05 7.51
C PRO A 167 -17.82 1.03 6.82
N HIS A 168 -17.21 1.87 5.98
CA HIS A 168 -17.84 3.04 5.38
C HIS A 168 -18.00 2.93 3.85
N LEU A 169 -17.56 1.82 3.23
CA LEU A 169 -17.68 1.61 1.78
C LEU A 169 -18.31 0.23 1.50
N PRO A 170 -19.15 0.12 0.47
CA PRO A 170 -19.64 -1.17 0.03
C PRO A 170 -18.49 -2.02 -0.52
N MET A 171 -18.67 -3.34 -0.48
CA MET A 171 -17.80 -4.26 -1.20
C MET A 171 -17.94 -3.98 -2.70
N MET A 172 -16.86 -3.53 -3.32
CA MET A 172 -16.83 -3.18 -4.75
C MET A 172 -15.55 -3.67 -5.42
N THR A 173 -15.66 -3.88 -6.72
CA THR A 173 -14.55 -4.28 -7.59
C THR A 173 -14.41 -3.24 -8.69
N LEU A 174 -13.22 -2.67 -8.83
CA LEU A 174 -12.93 -1.60 -9.78
C LEU A 174 -11.80 -2.04 -10.73
N PRO A 175 -12.04 -2.02 -12.05
CA PRO A 175 -10.99 -2.30 -13.02
C PRO A 175 -10.02 -1.11 -13.11
N TYR A 176 -8.74 -1.40 -13.25
CA TYR A 176 -7.71 -0.39 -13.47
C TYR A 176 -6.59 -0.94 -14.37
N CYS A 177 -5.79 -0.03 -14.92
CA CYS A 177 -4.56 -0.37 -15.65
C CYS A 177 -3.38 0.43 -15.11
N ILE A 178 -2.17 0.01 -15.46
CA ILE A 178 -0.93 0.74 -15.15
C ILE A 178 -0.26 1.11 -16.47
N ASN A 179 0.04 2.39 -16.64
CA ASN A 179 0.77 2.92 -17.78
C ASN A 179 1.90 3.85 -17.31
N LYS A 180 2.55 4.56 -18.25
CA LYS A 180 3.67 5.46 -17.93
C LYS A 180 3.27 6.61 -17.01
N SER A 181 2.00 7.01 -17.02
CA SER A 181 1.43 8.04 -16.16
C SER A 181 0.96 7.50 -14.80
N GLY A 182 1.15 6.20 -14.53
CA GLY A 182 0.82 5.58 -13.26
C GLY A 182 -0.43 4.70 -13.31
N VAL A 183 -1.17 4.69 -12.19
CA VAL A 183 -2.38 3.87 -12.02
C VAL A 183 -3.60 4.66 -12.52
N GLN A 184 -4.39 4.09 -13.42
CA GLN A 184 -5.59 4.71 -13.97
C GLN A 184 -6.79 3.77 -13.81
N GLY A 185 -7.87 4.29 -13.22
CA GLY A 185 -9.15 3.59 -13.19
C GLY A 185 -9.75 3.49 -14.59
N LEU A 186 -10.44 2.38 -14.87
CA LEU A 186 -11.20 2.20 -16.09
C LEU A 186 -12.68 2.48 -15.78
N SER A 187 -13.36 3.19 -16.66
CA SER A 187 -14.81 3.42 -16.50
C SER A 187 -15.54 2.09 -16.68
N CYS A 188 -16.24 1.64 -15.64
CA CYS A 188 -17.23 0.58 -15.79
C CYS A 188 -18.39 1.14 -16.63
N GLN A 189 -18.59 0.63 -17.84
CA GLN A 189 -19.92 0.69 -18.45
C GLN A 189 -20.79 -0.25 -17.60
N LEU A 190 -21.62 0.33 -16.73
CA LEU A 190 -22.72 -0.38 -16.10
C LEU A 190 -23.86 -0.56 -17.11
#